data_AF-A0A146I440-F1
#
_entry.id   AF-A0A146I440-F1
#
_cell.length_a   1.000
_cell.length_b   1.000
_cell.length_c   1.000
_cell.angle_alpha   90.00
_cell.angle_beta   90.00
_cell.angle_gamma   90.00
#
_symmetry.space_group_name_H-M   'P 1'
#
loop_
_entity.id
_entity.type
_entity.pdbx_description
1 polymer ?
#
loop_
_entity_poly.entity_id
_entity_poly.type
_entity_poly.pdbx_seq_one_letter_code
_entity_poly.pdbx_strand_id
1 'polypeptide(L)'
;MASPPPVNDIFTENPYAGNPSLSTLETEVLWEYAKLAQNLKLLKQKTRLVTEQPDALLLEKLRRVENKMGLILTLFKASVWGVINEQNVANSLEVDDDTFR
;
A
#
# COMPACT_ATOMS: atom_id res chain seq x y z
N MET A 1 -33.47 9.36 -33.54
CA MET A 1 -32.13 8.83 -33.21
C MET A 1 -31.24 10.05 -33.02
N ALA A 2 -30.96 10.45 -31.78
CA ALA A 2 -30.13 11.63 -31.50
C ALA A 2 -28.66 11.19 -31.45
N SER A 3 -27.82 11.79 -32.30
CA SER A 3 -26.37 11.56 -32.25
C SER A 3 -25.83 11.94 -30.87
N PRO A 4 -24.85 11.18 -30.33
CA PRO A 4 -24.13 11.59 -29.13
C PRO A 4 -23.44 12.94 -29.40
N PRO A 5 -23.41 13.86 -28.43
CA PRO A 5 -22.60 15.07 -28.56
C PRO A 5 -21.13 14.65 -28.76
N PRO A 6 -20.38 15.34 -29.64
CA PRO A 6 -18.98 15.03 -29.84
C PRO A 6 -18.25 15.26 -28.52
N VAL A 7 -17.68 14.19 -27.97
CA VAL A 7 -16.76 14.27 -26.84
C VAL A 7 -15.47 14.85 -27.40
N ASN A 8 -15.42 16.17 -27.57
CA ASN A 8 -14.21 16.85 -27.97
C ASN A 8 -13.20 16.69 -26.84
N ASP A 9 -12.29 15.74 -27.01
CA ASP A 9 -11.21 15.52 -26.08
C ASP A 9 -10.36 16.79 -26.09
N ILE A 10 -10.19 17.43 -24.94
CA ILE A 10 -9.42 18.68 -24.80
C ILE A 10 -7.99 18.52 -25.32
N PHE A 11 -7.52 17.30 -25.54
CA PHE A 11 -6.22 16.97 -26.11
C PHE A 11 -6.17 16.98 -27.65
N THR A 12 -7.30 16.83 -28.35
CA THR A 12 -7.34 16.65 -29.81
C THR A 12 -7.77 17.91 -30.56
N GLU A 13 -8.64 18.73 -29.97
CA GLU A 13 -9.15 19.94 -30.60
C GLU A 13 -9.15 21.10 -29.62
N ASN A 14 -8.77 22.29 -30.07
CA ASN A 14 -8.80 23.49 -29.24
C ASN A 14 -10.24 24.05 -29.21
N PRO A 15 -10.96 23.95 -28.08
CA PRO A 15 -12.34 24.43 -27.99
C PRO A 15 -12.46 25.96 -28.01
N TYR A 16 -11.33 26.67 -27.86
CA TYR A 16 -11.27 28.12 -27.88
C TYR A 16 -10.92 28.66 -29.28
N ALA A 17 -10.57 27.80 -30.25
CA ALA A 17 -10.22 28.20 -31.60
C ALA A 17 -11.39 28.88 -32.32
N GLY A 18 -11.13 30.05 -32.93
CA GLY A 18 -12.12 30.79 -33.71
C GLY A 18 -13.01 31.74 -32.91
N ASN A 19 -12.71 31.97 -31.62
CA ASN A 19 -13.44 32.92 -30.80
C ASN A 19 -13.04 34.36 -31.17
N PRO A 20 -13.95 35.20 -31.73
CA PRO A 20 -13.60 36.54 -32.23
C PRO A 20 -13.22 37.54 -31.14
N SER A 21 -13.45 37.20 -29.88
CA SER A 21 -13.12 38.02 -28.71
C SER A 21 -11.75 37.71 -28.12
N LEU A 22 -11.07 36.66 -28.59
CA LEU A 22 -9.78 36.20 -28.06
C LEU A 22 -8.70 36.35 -29.13
N SER A 23 -7.53 36.80 -28.71
CA SER A 23 -6.34 36.75 -29.56
C SER A 23 -5.94 35.29 -29.81
N THR A 24 -5.26 35.02 -30.91
CA THR A 24 -4.71 33.69 -31.23
C THR A 24 -3.84 33.16 -30.08
N LEU A 25 -3.04 34.03 -29.46
CA LEU A 25 -2.18 33.67 -28.33
C LEU A 25 -3.01 33.29 -27.09
N GLU A 26 -4.04 34.06 -26.76
CA GLU A 26 -4.89 33.80 -25.59
C GLU A 26 -5.61 32.46 -25.70
N THR A 27 -6.04 32.15 -26.92
CA THR A 27 -6.72 30.90 -27.30
C THR A 27 -5.81 29.68 -27.15
N GLU A 28 -4.54 29.79 -27.54
CA GLU A 28 -3.54 28.74 -27.33
C GLU A 28 -3.19 28.56 -25.85
N VAL A 29 -2.98 29.66 -25.13
CA VAL A 29 -2.63 29.63 -23.70
C VAL A 29 -3.76 29.01 -22.87
N LEU A 30 -5.02 29.40 -23.11
CA LEU A 30 -6.18 28.80 -22.44
C LEU A 30 -6.32 27.31 -22.74
N TRP A 31 -5.98 26.88 -23.95
CA TRP A 31 -5.99 25.47 -24.31
C TRP A 31 -4.90 24.68 -23.59
N GLU A 32 -3.68 25.23 -23.48
CA GLU A 32 -2.60 24.64 -22.68
C GLU A 32 -2.98 24.54 -21.20
N TYR A 33 -3.59 25.58 -20.62
CA TYR A 33 -4.10 25.53 -19.25
C TYR A 33 -5.21 24.49 -19.07
N ALA A 34 -6.10 24.32 -20.05
CA ALA A 34 -7.13 23.28 -20.00
C ALA A 34 -6.51 21.87 -20.03
N LYS A 35 -5.50 21.64 -20.89
CA LYS A 35 -4.73 20.38 -20.94
C LYS A 35 -3.99 20.13 -19.62
N LEU A 36 -3.36 21.16 -19.04
CA LEU A 36 -2.68 21.07 -17.75
C LEU A 36 -3.65 20.72 -16.62
N ALA A 37 -4.81 21.38 -16.55
CA ALA A 37 -5.83 21.10 -15.55
C ALA A 37 -6.36 19.66 -15.66
N GLN A 38 -6.54 19.16 -16.88
CA GLN A 38 -6.93 17.77 -17.14
C GLN A 38 -5.84 16.79 -16.65
N ASN A 39 -4.57 17.08 -16.96
CA ASN A 39 -3.42 16.30 -16.49
C ASN A 39 -3.31 16.30 -14.97
N LEU A 40 -3.58 17.44 -14.32
CA LEU A 40 -3.56 17.55 -12.86
C LEU A 40 -4.69 16.73 -12.21
N LYS A 41 -5.88 16.71 -12.81
CA LYS A 41 -6.99 15.84 -12.37
C LYS A 41 -6.61 14.36 -12.48
N LEU A 42 -6.01 13.97 -13.61
CA LEU A 42 -5.52 12.60 -13.83
C LEU A 42 -4.44 12.23 -12.80
N LEU A 43 -3.48 13.12 -12.57
CA LEU A 43 -2.42 12.93 -11.58
C LEU A 43 -3.01 12.74 -10.19
N LYS A 44 -3.92 13.63 -9.76
CA LYS A 44 -4.61 13.52 -8.47
C LYS A 44 -5.33 12.18 -8.33
N GLN A 45 -6.05 11.75 -9.36
CA GLN A 45 -6.76 10.47 -9.35
C GLN A 45 -5.79 9.29 -9.24
N LYS A 46 -4.71 9.30 -10.02
CA LYS A 46 -3.66 8.27 -9.96
C LYS A 46 -2.97 8.25 -8.60
N THR A 47 -2.59 9.41 -8.06
CA THR A 47 -2.00 9.52 -6.72
C THR A 47 -2.94 8.96 -5.67
N ARG A 48 -4.24 9.28 -5.73
CA ARG A 48 -5.24 8.73 -4.80
C ARG A 48 -5.32 7.21 -4.87
N LEU A 49 -5.34 6.64 -6.07
CA LEU A 49 -5.31 5.18 -6.24
C LEU A 49 -4.03 4.57 -5.68
N VAL A 50 -2.88 5.20 -5.93
CA VAL A 50 -1.58 4.77 -5.41
C VAL A 50 -1.47 4.97 -3.90
N THR A 51 -2.20 5.88 -3.27
CA THR A 51 -2.23 5.96 -1.80
C THR A 51 -3.18 4.94 -1.18
N GLU A 52 -4.31 4.65 -1.82
CA GLU A 52 -5.35 3.78 -1.25
C GLU A 52 -5.09 2.27 -1.49
N GLN A 53 -4.46 1.89 -2.62
CA GLN A 53 -4.26 0.47 -2.97
C GLN A 53 -3.05 -0.25 -2.33
N PRO A 54 -1.86 0.35 -2.14
CA PRO A 54 -0.71 -0.40 -1.63
C PRO A 54 -0.85 -0.76 -0.15
N ASP A 55 -1.67 -0.03 0.61
CA ASP A 55 -1.87 -0.27 2.04
C ASP A 55 -2.46 -1.65 2.30
N ALA A 56 -3.50 -2.05 1.54
CA ALA A 56 -4.14 -3.35 1.74
C ALA A 56 -3.22 -4.53 1.43
N LEU A 57 -2.48 -4.46 0.31
CA LEU A 57 -1.56 -5.52 -0.10
C LEU A 57 -0.33 -5.61 0.81
N LEU A 58 0.18 -4.47 1.29
CA LEU A 58 1.29 -4.45 2.23
C LEU A 58 0.87 -5.02 3.59
N LEU A 59 -0.31 -4.62 4.09
CA LEU A 59 -0.86 -5.14 5.35
C LEU A 59 -1.11 -6.65 5.30
N GLU A 60 -1.63 -7.17 4.18
CA GLU A 60 -1.82 -8.63 4.04
C GLU A 60 -0.49 -9.39 4.09
N LYS A 61 0.55 -8.85 3.43
CA LYS A 61 1.89 -9.44 3.47
C LYS A 61 2.47 -9.40 4.89
N LEU A 62 2.34 -8.28 5.60
CA LEU A 62 2.80 -8.13 6.97
C LEU A 62 2.08 -9.11 7.92
N ARG A 63 0.76 -9.22 7.82
CA ARG A 63 -0.04 -10.16 8.63
C ARG A 63 0.36 -11.61 8.40
N ARG A 64 0.68 -11.98 7.15
CA ARG A 64 1.17 -13.33 6.82
C ARG A 64 2.52 -13.61 7.48
N VAL A 65 3.42 -12.62 7.52
CA VAL A 65 4.71 -12.73 8.19
C VAL A 65 4.53 -12.82 9.70
N GLU A 66 3.69 -11.97 10.29
CA GLU A 66 3.34 -11.96 11.71
C GLU A 66 2.83 -13.34 12.17
N ASN A 67 1.88 -13.93 11.45
CA ASN A 67 1.34 -15.25 11.80
C ASN A 67 2.40 -16.35 11.80
N LYS A 68 3.30 -16.32 10.81
CA LYS A 68 4.39 -17.31 10.70
C LYS A 68 5.41 -17.12 11.82
N MET A 69 5.83 -15.89 12.07
CA MET A 69 6.80 -15.57 13.12
C MET A 69 6.23 -15.79 14.51
N GLY A 70 4.95 -15.52 14.73
CA GLY A 70 4.26 -15.81 15.99
C GLY A 70 4.26 -17.31 16.30
N LEU A 71 3.98 -18.16 15.32
CA LEU A 71 4.07 -19.61 15.49
C LEU A 71 5.50 -20.07 15.79
N ILE A 72 6.49 -19.58 15.01
CA ILE A 72 7.90 -19.89 15.23
C ILE A 72 8.35 -19.48 16.62
N LEU A 73 7.97 -18.27 17.08
CA LEU A 73 8.29 -17.77 18.41
C LEU A 73 7.67 -18.64 19.50
N THR A 74 6.41 -19.06 19.35
CA THR A 74 5.76 -19.95 20.32
C THR A 74 6.44 -21.32 20.37
N LEU A 75 6.74 -21.93 19.22
CA LEU A 75 7.46 -23.21 19.17
C LEU A 75 8.86 -23.11 19.77
N PHE A 76 9.58 -22.03 19.46
CA PHE A 76 10.90 -21.77 20.03
C PHE A 76 10.83 -21.61 21.56
N LYS A 77 9.88 -20.80 22.06
CA LYS A 77 9.67 -20.64 23.51
C LYS A 77 9.33 -21.96 24.19
N ALA A 78 8.44 -22.76 23.61
CA ALA A 78 8.09 -24.08 24.15
C ALA A 78 9.30 -25.02 24.16
N SER A 79 10.10 -25.02 23.10
CA SER A 79 11.33 -25.82 23.00
C SER A 79 12.35 -25.44 24.07
N VAL A 80 12.60 -24.14 24.26
CA VAL A 80 13.53 -23.66 25.29
C VAL A 80 13.01 -23.99 26.68
N TRP A 81 11.72 -23.79 26.93
CA TRP A 81 11.12 -24.09 28.23
C TRP A 81 11.16 -25.59 28.55
N GLY A 82 10.94 -26.45 27.55
CA GLY A 82 11.10 -27.90 27.69
C GLY A 82 12.50 -28.30 28.16
N VAL A 83 13.55 -27.79 27.49
CA VAL A 83 14.95 -28.09 27.85
C VAL A 83 15.30 -27.58 29.24
N ILE A 84 14.90 -26.34 29.59
CA ILE A 84 15.15 -25.78 30.93
C ILE A 84 14.43 -26.60 32.01
N ASN A 85 13.19 -27.03 31.73
CA ASN A 85 12.43 -27.86 32.65
C ASN A 85 13.09 -29.22 32.86
N GLU A 86 13.54 -29.89 31.80
CA GLU A 86 14.29 -31.16 31.89
C GLU A 86 15.59 -31.00 32.70
N GLN A 87 16.35 -29.91 32.48
CA GLN A 87 17.57 -29.61 33.22
C GLN A 87 17.30 -29.33 34.70
N ASN A 88 16.23 -28.59 35.02
CA ASN A 88 15.85 -28.32 36.41
C ASN A 88 15.43 -29.61 37.13
N VAL A 89 14.68 -30.49 36.46
CA VAL A 89 14.28 -31.79 37.02
C VAL A 89 15.52 -32.64 37.26
N ALA A 90 16.43 -32.76 36.29
CA ALA A 90 17.67 -33.53 36.45
C ALA A 90 18.53 -33.01 37.61
N ASN A 91 18.75 -31.69 37.68
CA ASN A 91 19.50 -31.08 38.79
C ASN A 91 18.80 -31.26 40.14
N SER A 92 17.47 -31.23 40.20
CA SER A 92 16.74 -31.45 41.46
C SER A 92 16.83 -32.90 41.96
N LEU A 93 16.88 -33.87 41.04
CA LEU A 93 17.03 -35.28 41.38
C LEU A 93 18.45 -35.63 41.88
N GLU A 94 19.48 -34.92 41.40
CA GLU A 94 20.85 -35.05 41.93
C GLU A 94 21.00 -34.48 43.35
N VAL A 95 20.27 -33.41 43.69
CA VAL A 95 20.36 -32.78 45.02
C VAL A 95 19.66 -33.60 46.12
N ASP A 96 18.60 -34.34 45.79
CA ASP A 96 17.89 -35.20 46.74
C ASP A 96 18.67 -36.50 47.07
N ASP A 97 19.52 -37.01 46.17
CA ASP A 97 20.31 -38.24 46.40
C ASP A 97 21.50 -38.01 47.35
N ASP A 98 22.11 -36.82 47.33
CA ASP A 98 23.22 -36.45 48.22
C ASP A 98 22.76 -36.07 49.65
N THR A 99 21.46 -35.85 49.88
CA THR A 99 20.93 -35.45 51.20
C THR A 99 20.60 -36.66 52.10
N PHE A 100 20.60 -37.88 51.58
CA PHE A 100 20.28 -39.12 52.31
C PHE A 100 21.48 -40.06 52.52
N ARG A 101 22.71 -39.55 52.47
CA ARG A 101 23.94 -40.34 52.69
C ARG A 101 24.69 -39.96 53.96
#